data_AF-A0A9W6X4A1-F1
#
_entry.id   AF-A0A9W6X4A1-F1
#
_cell.length_a   1.000
_cell.length_b   1.000
_cell.length_c   1.000
_cell.angle_alpha   90.00
_cell.angle_beta   90.00
_cell.angle_gamma   90.00
#
_symmetry.space_group_name_H-M   'P 1'
#
loop_
_entity.id
_entity.type
_entity.pdbx_description
1 polymer ?
#
loop_
_entity_poly.entity_id
_entity_poly.type
_entity_poly.pdbx_seq_one_letter_code
_entity_poly.pdbx_strand_id
1 'polypeptide(L)'
;MFVVSFLMSWWLGATYEQAVTLSFTAASNNFELALAVAIASFGLKSDPALMSVVGALIEIPTMLALVYLAFWFRKTLFTAKAADDQAALVNAMEGQQVEDDRSGSGAYAKKADL
;
A
#
# COMPACT_ATOMS: atom_id res chain seq x y z
N MET A 1 11.93 7.30 -1.60
CA MET A 1 11.64 5.88 -1.31
C MET A 1 10.15 5.63 -1.09
N PHE A 2 9.44 6.45 -0.29
CA PHE A 2 8.01 6.28 0.01
C PHE A 2 7.12 5.79 -1.14
N VAL A 3 6.98 6.57 -2.23
CA VAL A 3 6.06 6.25 -3.34
C VAL A 3 6.43 4.93 -4.03
N VAL A 4 7.73 4.67 -4.21
CA VAL A 4 8.21 3.44 -4.84
C VAL A 4 7.88 2.23 -3.97
N SER A 5 8.19 2.30 -2.66
CA SER A 5 7.85 1.24 -1.70
C SER A 5 6.34 1.02 -1.59
N PHE A 6 5.55 2.09 -1.68
CA PHE A 6 4.09 2.04 -1.60
C PHE A 6 3.49 1.34 -2.80
N LEU A 7 3.90 1.74 -4.01
CA LEU A 7 3.45 1.13 -5.24
C LEU A 7 3.92 -0.32 -5.38
N MET A 8 5.16 -0.63 -4.99
CA MET A 8 5.63 -2.02 -4.93
C MET A 8 4.79 -2.87 -3.97
N SER A 9 4.52 -2.37 -2.76
CA SER A 9 3.70 -3.10 -1.78
C SER A 9 2.27 -3.32 -2.30
N TRP A 10 1.67 -2.31 -2.93
CA TRP A 10 0.35 -2.42 -3.56
C TRP A 10 0.36 -3.44 -4.72
N TRP A 11 1.39 -3.41 -5.57
CA TRP A 11 1.53 -4.34 -6.70
C TRP A 11 1.72 -5.78 -6.24
N LEU A 12 2.42 -5.98 -5.12
CA LEU A 12 2.58 -7.29 -4.46
C LEU A 12 1.33 -7.75 -3.68
N GLY A 13 0.24 -6.99 -3.72
CA GLY A 13 -1.03 -7.36 -3.09
C GLY A 13 -1.10 -7.14 -1.58
N ALA A 14 -0.18 -6.36 -0.99
CA ALA A 14 -0.23 -6.03 0.43
C ALA A 14 -1.49 -5.19 0.76
N THR A 15 -1.99 -5.29 1.99
CA THR A 15 -3.09 -4.43 2.46
C THR A 15 -2.64 -2.97 2.57
N TYR A 16 -3.59 -2.03 2.61
CA TYR A 16 -3.26 -0.61 2.78
C TYR A 16 -2.40 -0.36 4.02
N GLU A 17 -2.73 -0.98 5.15
CA GLU A 17 -1.99 -0.82 6.41
C GLU A 17 -0.54 -1.31 6.30
N GLN A 18 -0.34 -2.44 5.62
CA GLN A 18 0.99 -2.99 5.34
C GLN A 18 1.78 -2.08 4.41
N ALA A 19 1.18 -1.65 3.30
CA ALA A 19 1.82 -0.78 2.32
C ALA A 19 2.22 0.58 2.94
N VAL A 20 1.35 1.18 3.75
CA VAL A 20 1.64 2.42 4.50
C VAL A 20 2.82 2.22 5.45
N THR A 21 2.74 1.19 6.30
CA THR A 21 3.78 0.90 7.31
C THR A 21 5.14 0.70 6.65
N LEU A 22 5.23 -0.18 5.65
CA LEU A 22 6.46 -0.48 4.93
C LEU A 22 7.04 0.77 4.25
N SER A 23 6.18 1.59 3.65
CA SER A 23 6.61 2.79 2.93
C SER A 23 7.10 3.88 3.87
N PHE A 24 6.47 4.05 5.03
CA PHE A 24 6.96 4.97 6.06
C PHE A 24 8.26 4.49 6.68
N THR A 25 8.41 3.19 6.95
CA THR A 25 9.69 2.64 7.43
C THR A 25 10.81 2.86 6.41
N ALA A 26 10.53 2.66 5.12
CA ALA A 26 11.52 2.88 4.07
C ALA A 26 11.81 4.37 3.78
N ALA A 27 10.91 5.28 4.18
CA ALA A 27 11.05 6.71 3.95
C ALA A 27 11.61 7.47 5.15
N SER A 28 11.34 7.00 6.37
CA SER A 28 11.82 7.60 7.61
C SER A 28 13.32 7.42 7.71
N ASN A 29 14.03 8.51 7.95
CA ASN A 29 15.47 8.50 8.14
C ASN A 29 15.77 8.84 9.61
N ASN A 30 16.93 8.43 10.13
CA ASN A 30 17.27 8.66 11.54
C ASN A 30 17.98 10.02 11.71
N PHE A 31 17.23 11.11 11.63
CA PHE A 31 17.79 12.46 11.74
C PHE A 31 18.40 12.75 13.11
N GLU A 32 17.92 12.14 14.20
CA GLU A 32 18.53 12.34 15.53
C GLU A 32 19.98 11.83 15.55
N LEU A 33 20.24 10.69 14.90
CA LEU A 33 21.58 10.15 14.78
C LEU A 33 22.44 11.04 13.86
N ALA A 34 21.89 11.54 12.76
CA ALA A 34 22.60 12.43 11.84
C ALA A 34 23.04 13.73 12.53
N LEU A 35 22.17 14.32 13.36
CA LEU A 35 22.50 15.48 14.17
C LEU A 35 23.57 15.16 15.22
N ALA A 36 23.43 14.04 15.94
CA ALA A 36 24.39 13.62 16.95
C ALA A 36 25.80 13.43 16.35
N VAL A 37 25.90 12.77 15.20
CA VAL A 37 27.17 12.58 14.48
C VAL A 37 27.74 13.91 13.99
N ALA A 38 26.91 14.79 13.42
CA ALA A 38 27.36 16.11 12.96
C ALA A 38 27.94 16.95 14.11
N ILE A 39 27.28 16.97 15.27
CA ILE A 39 27.75 17.68 16.46
C ILE A 39 29.02 17.02 17.02
N ALA A 40 29.07 15.70 17.09
CA ALA A 40 30.20 14.97 17.65
C ALA A 40 31.48 15.10 16.79
N SER A 41 31.36 15.10 15.46
CA SER A 41 32.51 15.17 14.55
C SER A 41 32.95 16.59 14.20
N PHE A 42 32.00 17.53 14.03
CA PHE A 42 32.29 18.88 13.53
C PHE A 42 32.06 19.97 14.58
N GLY A 43 31.44 19.65 15.72
CA GLY A 43 31.10 20.60 16.77
C GLY A 43 29.81 21.37 16.50
N LEU A 44 29.26 21.98 17.56
CA LEU A 44 27.96 22.67 17.53
C LEU A 44 27.89 23.90 16.61
N LYS A 45 29.01 24.59 16.40
CA LYS A 45 29.08 25.84 15.61
C LYS A 45 29.45 25.61 14.14
N SER A 46 29.36 24.37 13.68
CA SER A 46 29.73 24.00 12.32
C SER A 46 28.53 24.08 11.38
N ASP A 47 28.78 24.42 10.12
CA ASP A 47 27.74 24.45 9.08
C ASP A 47 27.00 23.10 8.94
N PRO A 48 27.67 21.92 9.01
CA PRO A 48 26.99 20.62 8.99
C PRO A 48 25.99 20.43 10.13
N ALA A 49 26.32 20.88 11.35
CA ALA A 49 25.42 20.77 12.49
C ALA A 49 24.14 21.62 12.28
N LEU A 50 24.29 22.83 11.76
CA LEU A 50 23.16 23.71 11.44
C LEU A 50 22.27 23.11 10.34
N MET A 51 22.87 22.59 9.27
CA MET A 51 22.11 21.96 8.17
C MET A 51 21.34 20.72 8.62
N SER A 52 21.89 19.92 9.54
CA SER A 52 21.17 18.78 10.13
C SER A 52 19.93 19.21 10.92
N VAL A 53 20.01 20.30 11.70
CA VAL A 53 18.84 20.84 12.42
C VAL A 53 17.77 21.35 11.46
N VAL A 54 18.17 22.08 10.42
CA VAL A 54 17.25 22.55 9.39
C VAL A 54 16.58 21.37 8.67
N GLY A 55 17.35 20.31 8.37
CA GLY A 55 16.83 19.07 7.81
C GLY A 55 15.76 18.41 8.68
N ALA A 56 15.99 18.30 9.98
CA ALA A 56 15.01 17.77 10.94
C ALA A 56 13.73 18.63 11.01
N LEU A 57 13.86 19.96 10.89
CA LEU A 57 12.70 20.85 10.87
C LEU A 57 11.82 20.64 9.63
N ILE A 58 12.42 20.26 8.50
CA ILE A 58 11.72 19.95 7.25
C ILE A 58 11.13 18.53 7.28
N GLU A 59 11.73 17.61 8.03
CA GLU A 59 11.30 16.22 8.07
C GLU A 59 9.86 16.07 8.59
N ILE A 60 9.52 16.71 9.71
CA ILE A 60 8.19 16.61 10.33
C ILE A 60 7.06 17.01 9.37
N PRO A 61 7.08 18.20 8.72
CA PRO A 61 6.06 18.57 7.76
C PRO A 61 6.07 17.68 6.50
N THR A 62 7.23 17.16 6.10
CA THR A 62 7.33 16.21 4.97
C THR A 62 6.63 14.90 5.29
N MET A 63 6.85 14.33 6.48
CA MET A 63 6.18 13.09 6.90
C MET A 63 4.67 13.29 7.01
N LEU A 64 4.23 14.44 7.53
CA LEU A 64 2.80 14.78 7.54
C LEU A 64 2.22 14.89 6.12
N ALA A 65 2.93 15.50 5.18
CA ALA A 65 2.52 15.55 3.78
C ALA A 65 2.41 14.15 3.15
N LEU A 66 3.33 13.24 3.49
CA LEU A 66 3.26 11.85 3.05
C LEU A 66 2.07 11.09 3.66
N VAL A 67 1.62 11.44 4.87
CA VAL A 67 0.39 10.87 5.45
C VAL A 67 -0.83 11.29 4.64
N TYR A 68 -0.92 12.57 4.26
CA TYR A 68 -1.97 13.03 3.36
C TYR A 68 -1.91 12.36 1.99
N LEU A 69 -0.70 12.15 1.46
CA LEU A 69 -0.49 11.41 0.22
C LEU A 69 -0.93 9.95 0.33
N ALA A 70 -0.66 9.29 1.46
CA ALA A 70 -1.12 7.94 1.74
C ALA A 70 -2.66 7.86 1.77
N PHE A 71 -3.32 8.82 2.44
CA PHE A 71 -4.78 8.90 2.42
C PHE A 71 -5.35 9.12 1.02
N TRP A 72 -4.66 9.88 0.18
CA TRP A 72 -5.03 10.04 -1.22
C TRP A 72 -4.91 8.71 -1.97
N PHE A 73 -3.80 7.99 -1.82
CA PHE A 73 -3.61 6.65 -2.41
C PHE A 73 -4.61 5.60 -1.92
N ARG A 74 -5.07 5.69 -0.66
CA ARG A 74 -6.13 4.81 -0.14
C ARG A 74 -7.40 4.88 -1.00
N LYS A 75 -7.80 6.11 -1.38
CA LYS A 75 -9.03 6.36 -2.14
C LYS A 75 -8.89 5.95 -3.61
N THR A 76 -7.70 6.05 -4.19
CA THR A 76 -7.51 5.77 -5.62
C THR A 76 -7.13 4.33 -5.90
N LEU A 77 -6.19 3.75 -5.15
CA LEU A 77 -5.59 2.44 -5.47
C LEU A 77 -6.25 1.28 -4.75
N PHE A 78 -6.67 1.47 -3.50
CA PHE A 78 -7.23 0.39 -2.67
C PHE A 78 -8.75 0.26 -2.80
N THR A 79 -9.47 1.36 -3.01
CA THR A 79 -10.90 1.31 -3.36
C THR A 79 -11.13 0.68 -4.73
N ALA A 80 -10.29 0.99 -5.72
CA ALA A 80 -10.35 0.38 -7.05
C ALA A 80 -10.07 -1.13 -6.97
N LYS A 81 -8.98 -1.54 -6.30
CA LYS A 81 -8.65 -2.95 -6.13
C LYS A 81 -9.76 -3.75 -5.42
N ALA A 82 -10.40 -3.16 -4.40
CA ALA A 82 -11.51 -3.82 -3.71
C ALA A 82 -12.72 -4.06 -4.63
N ALA A 83 -13.02 -3.14 -5.55
CA ALA A 83 -14.09 -3.30 -6.53
C ALA A 83 -13.76 -4.40 -7.55
N ASP A 84 -12.52 -4.44 -8.04
CA ASP A 84 -12.04 -5.47 -8.98
C ASP A 84 -12.06 -6.87 -8.36
N ASP A 85 -11.55 -6.99 -7.12
CA ASP A 85 -11.55 -8.25 -6.36
C ASP A 85 -13.00 -8.74 -6.16
N GLN A 86 -13.94 -7.85 -5.82
CA GLN A 86 -15.34 -8.21 -5.62
C GLN A 86 -16.05 -8.61 -6.93
N ALA A 87 -15.79 -7.90 -8.03
CA ALA A 87 -16.32 -8.27 -9.35
C ALA A 87 -15.80 -9.64 -9.82
N ALA A 88 -14.53 -9.95 -9.57
CA ALA A 88 -13.95 -11.25 -9.87
C ALA A 88 -14.64 -12.38 -9.07
N LEU A 89 -14.97 -12.15 -7.80
CA LEU A 89 -15.67 -13.15 -6.99
C LEU A 89 -17.11 -13.38 -7.48
N VAL A 90 -17.84 -12.32 -7.83
CA VAL A 90 -19.21 -12.43 -8.37
C VAL A 90 -19.21 -13.22 -9.67
N ASN A 91 -18.30 -12.90 -10.61
CA ASN A 91 -18.18 -13.63 -11.87
C ASN A 91 -17.84 -15.12 -11.67
N ALA A 92 -17.01 -15.42 -10.66
CA ALA A 92 -16.67 -16.81 -10.32
C ALA A 92 -17.88 -17.57 -9.75
N MET A 93 -18.69 -16.93 -8.90
CA MET A 93 -19.92 -17.52 -8.36
C MET A 93 -20.98 -17.74 -9.44
N GLU A 94 -21.17 -16.77 -10.35
CA GLU A 94 -22.10 -16.89 -11.49
C GLU A 94 -21.67 -18.01 -12.45
N GLY A 95 -20.37 -18.12 -12.75
CA GLY A 95 -19.84 -19.22 -13.56
C GLY A 95 -20.11 -20.59 -12.94
N GLN A 96 -19.95 -20.70 -11.62
CA GLN A 96 -20.20 -21.93 -10.87
C GLN A 96 -21.70 -22.27 -10.82
N GLN A 97 -22.58 -21.28 -10.73
CA GLN A 97 -24.03 -21.46 -10.74
C GLN A 97 -24.55 -21.90 -12.12
N VAL A 98 -23.98 -21.36 -13.21
CA VAL A 98 -24.33 -21.75 -14.59
C VAL A 98 -23.87 -23.18 -14.92
N GLU A 99 -22.75 -23.63 -14.36
CA GLU A 99 -22.24 -24.98 -14.57
C GLU A 99 -23.03 -26.03 -13.77
N ASP A 100 -23.49 -25.67 -12.57
CA ASP A 100 -24.37 -26.49 -11.74
C ASP A 100 -25.78 -26.64 -12.36
N ASP A 101 -26.35 -25.54 -12.90
CA ASP A 101 -27.63 -25.56 -13.61
C ASP A 101 -27.61 -26.43 -14.88
N ARG A 102 -26.49 -26.44 -15.63
CA ARG A 102 -26.34 -27.33 -16.81
C ARG A 102 -26.19 -28.80 -16.40
N SER A 103 -25.48 -29.07 -15.31
CA SER A 103 -25.30 -30.41 -14.75
C SER A 103 -26.63 -31.00 -14.27
N GLY A 104 -27.46 -30.18 -13.61
CA GLY A 104 -28.81 -30.54 -13.17
C GLY A 104 -29.78 -30.78 -14.34
N SER A 105 -29.79 -29.92 -15.36
CA SER A 105 -30.73 -30.00 -16.49
C SER A 105 -30.54 -31.24 -17.37
N GLY A 106 -29.29 -31.66 -17.63
CA GLY A 106 -29.00 -32.85 -18.43
C GLY A 106 -29.44 -34.18 -17.79
N ALA A 107 -29.52 -34.22 -16.46
CA ALA A 107 -29.97 -35.40 -15.72
C ALA A 107 -31.49 -35.64 -15.83
N TYR A 108 -32.29 -34.58 -15.98
CA TYR A 108 -33.74 -34.68 -16.15
C TYR A 108 -34.15 -34.98 -17.59
N ALA A 109 -33.41 -34.48 -18.59
CA ALA A 109 -33.68 -34.78 -20.00
C ALA A 109 -33.50 -36.28 -20.30
N LYS A 110 -32.46 -36.93 -19.75
CA LYS A 110 -32.18 -38.35 -20.00
C LYS A 110 -33.19 -39.33 -19.38
N LYS A 111 -34.02 -38.88 -18.42
CA LYS A 111 -35.06 -39.72 -17.81
C LYS A 111 -36.43 -39.62 -18.49
N ALA A 112 -36.62 -38.69 -19.42
CA ALA A 112 -37.88 -38.55 -20.17
C ALA A 112 -37.96 -39.48 -21.41
N ASP A 113 -36.84 -40.10 -21.80
CA ASP A 113 -36.71 -40.97 -22.98
C ASP A 113 -36.67 -42.48 -22.63
N LEU A 114 -37.01 -42.87 -21.40
CA LEU A 114 -37.13 -44.26 -20.91
C LEU A 114 -38.59 -44.57 -20.54
#